data_AF-A0A8T0XNI3-F1
#
_entry.id   AF-A0A8T0XNI3-F1
#
_cell.length_a   1.000
_cell.length_b   1.000
_cell.length_c   1.000
_cell.angle_alpha   90.00
_cell.angle_beta   90.00
_cell.angle_gamma   90.00
#
_symmetry.space_group_name_H-M   'P 1'
#
loop_
_entity.id
_entity.type
_entity.pdbx_description
1 polymer ?
#
loop_
_entity_poly.entity_id
_entity_poly.type
_entity_poly.pdbx_seq_one_letter_code
_entity_poly.pdbx_strand_id
1 'polypeptide(L)' 'MIVNKSRAHGHVTLSKLPLRTEDIEKIPTITEEIKAMLVSNPKIDAPYCYLSRLEGPRGELTIGCNIKSTVC' A
#
# COMPACT_ATOMS: atom_id res chain seq x y z
N MET A 1 -0.99 -25.86 10.11
CA MET A 1 -2.11 -24.90 9.98
C MET A 1 -2.60 -24.93 8.53
N ILE A 2 -3.88 -25.20 8.29
CA ILE A 2 -4.46 -25.17 6.92
C ILE A 2 -5.17 -23.83 6.74
N VAL A 3 -4.85 -23.10 5.68
CA VAL A 3 -5.47 -21.81 5.33
C VAL A 3 -6.37 -22.00 4.11
N ASN A 4 -7.68 -21.78 4.27
CA ASN A 4 -8.62 -21.85 3.16
C ASN A 4 -8.82 -20.48 2.52
N LYS A 5 -8.11 -20.24 1.41
CA LYS A 5 -8.14 -18.96 0.68
C LYS A 5 -9.44 -18.71 -0.11
N SER A 6 -10.20 -19.76 -0.45
CA SER A 6 -11.42 -19.61 -1.26
C SER A 6 -12.61 -19.05 -0.47
N ARG A 7 -12.54 -19.03 0.87
CA ARG A 7 -13.56 -18.46 1.76
C ARG A 7 -13.26 -17.01 2.17
N ALA A 8 -12.31 -16.35 1.52
CA ALA A 8 -11.97 -14.96 1.80
C ALA A 8 -13.08 -14.03 1.29
N HIS A 9 -13.55 -13.11 2.14
CA HIS A 9 -14.57 -12.10 1.78
C HIS A 9 -13.95 -10.85 1.13
N GLY A 10 -12.62 -10.75 1.15
CA GLY A 10 -11.85 -9.64 0.58
C GLY A 10 -10.38 -10.01 0.50
N HIS A 11 -9.64 -9.26 -0.29
CA HIS A 11 -8.21 -9.45 -0.48
C HIS A 11 -7.46 -8.25 0.07
N VAL A 12 -6.33 -8.48 0.74
CA VAL A 12 -5.40 -7.41 1.11
C VAL A 12 -4.26 -7.47 0.12
N THR A 13 -3.95 -6.34 -0.50
CA THR A 13 -2.78 -6.19 -1.35
C THR A 13 -1.75 -5.36 -0.61
N LEU A 14 -0.49 -5.81 -0.64
CA LEU A 14 0.64 -5.09 -0.09
C LEU A 14 1.75 -5.07 -1.13
N SER A 15 2.26 -3.88 -1.41
CA SER A 15 3.35 -3.63 -2.33
C SER A 15 4.44 -2.82 -1.63
N LYS A 16 5.69 -3.11 -1.97
CA LYS A 16 6.87 -2.42 -1.45
C LYS A 16 7.56 -1.71 -2.60
N LEU A 17 7.70 -0.40 -2.49
CA LEU A 17 8.36 0.44 -3.47
C LEU A 17 9.73 0.86 -2.91
N PRO A 18 10.85 0.41 -3.49
CA PRO A 18 12.16 0.92 -3.11
C PRO A 18 12.34 2.36 -3.58
N LEU A 19 12.99 3.18 -2.76
CA LEU A 19 13.33 4.56 -3.07
C LEU A 19 14.75 4.90 -2.62
N ARG A 20 15.25 6.05 -3.06
CA ARG A 20 16.52 6.61 -2.60
C ARG A 20 16.27 7.58 -1.46
N THR A 21 17.17 7.61 -0.48
CA THR A 21 17.02 8.51 0.68
C THR A 21 17.28 9.98 0.36
N GLU A 22 17.91 10.27 -0.79
CA GLU A 22 18.01 11.62 -1.35
C GLU A 22 16.63 12.26 -1.62
N ASP A 23 15.60 11.45 -1.87
CA ASP A 23 14.23 11.91 -2.14
C ASP A 23 13.35 11.95 -0.87
N ILE A 24 13.93 11.84 0.33
CA ILE A 24 13.17 11.71 1.59
C ILE A 24 12.22 12.89 1.83
N GLU A 25 12.61 14.09 1.42
CA GLU A 25 11.81 15.31 1.56
C GLU A 25 10.52 15.28 0.72
N LYS A 26 10.52 14.51 -0.38
CA LYS A 26 9.36 14.36 -1.27
C LYS A 26 8.39 13.29 -0.77
N ILE A 27 8.82 12.43 0.17
CA ILE A 27 8.03 11.29 0.64
C ILE A 27 6.67 11.72 1.19
N PRO A 28 6.54 12.74 2.07
CA PRO A 28 5.23 13.14 2.58
C PRO A 28 4.24 13.43 1.45
N THR A 29 4.64 14.23 0.46
CA THR A 29 3.81 14.55 -0.71
C THR A 29 3.45 13.31 -1.53
N ILE A 30 4.44 12.46 -1.87
CA ILE A 30 4.21 11.23 -2.63
C ILE A 30 3.25 10.29 -1.89
N THR A 31 3.39 10.14 -0.58
CA THR A 31 2.51 9.26 0.21
C THR A 31 1.08 9.75 0.24
N GLU A 32 0.85 11.06 0.31
CA GLU A 32 -0.49 11.63 0.27
C GLU A 32 -1.12 11.53 -1.12
N GLU A 33 -0.36 11.76 -2.19
CA GLU A 33 -0.85 11.55 -3.57
C GLU A 33 -1.23 10.08 -3.83
N ILE A 34 -0.41 9.13 -3.39
CA ILE A 34 -0.72 7.69 -3.49
C ILE A 34 -1.98 7.36 -2.70
N LYS A 35 -2.10 7.84 -1.45
CA LYS A 35 -3.32 7.63 -0.64
C LYS A 35 -4.54 8.22 -1.33
N ALA A 36 -4.48 9.45 -1.83
CA ALA A 36 -5.58 10.10 -2.52
C ALA A 36 -6.01 9.32 -3.78
N MET A 37 -5.05 8.86 -4.58
CA MET A 37 -5.30 7.99 -5.73
C MET A 37 -6.00 6.69 -5.32
N LEU A 38 -5.51 6.00 -4.27
CA LEU A 38 -6.11 4.76 -3.79
C LEU A 38 -7.53 4.97 -3.25
N VAL A 39 -7.78 6.06 -2.51
CA VAL A 39 -9.11 6.42 -1.98
C VAL A 39 -10.10 6.70 -3.12
N SER A 40 -9.64 7.30 -4.23
CA SER A 40 -10.51 7.56 -5.39
C SER A 40 -11.00 6.29 -6.11
N ASN A 41 -10.40 5.13 -5.83
CA ASN A 41 -10.80 3.87 -6.45
C ASN A 41 -11.92 3.20 -5.64
N PRO A 42 -13.14 3.03 -6.21
CA PRO A 42 -14.29 2.51 -5.45
C PRO A 42 -14.13 1.05 -4.99
N LYS A 43 -13.22 0.28 -5.62
CA LYS A 43 -12.93 -1.11 -5.26
C LYS A 43 -11.96 -1.21 -4.07
N ILE A 44 -11.35 -0.11 -3.66
CA ILE A 44 -10.38 -0.06 -2.58
C ILE A 44 -11.08 0.35 -1.28
N ASP A 45 -10.61 -0.22 -0.18
CA ASP A 45 -10.98 0.16 1.18
C ASP A 45 -9.73 0.28 2.06
N ALA A 46 -9.79 1.19 3.04
CA ALA A 46 -8.76 1.47 4.03
C ALA A 46 -7.29 1.46 3.49
N PRO A 47 -6.95 2.28 2.48
CA PRO A 47 -5.59 2.33 1.97
C PRO A 47 -4.62 2.96 2.98
N TYR A 48 -3.39 2.46 3.00
CA TYR A 48 -2.29 3.03 3.77
C TYR A 48 -1.01 3.06 2.93
N CYS A 49 -0.20 4.09 3.18
CA CYS A 49 1.10 4.26 2.55
C CYS A 49 2.03 4.95 3.57
N TYR A 50 3.17 4.33 3.85
CA TYR A 50 4.15 4.86 4.81
C TYR A 50 5.57 4.37 4.50
N LEU A 51 6.56 5.12 5.00
CA LEU A 51 7.97 4.76 4.92
C LEU A 51 8.27 3.64 5.93
N SER A 52 8.58 2.46 5.42
CA SER A 52 8.74 1.23 6.21
C SER A 52 10.20 0.91 6.56
N ARG A 53 11.16 1.32 5.73
CA ARG A 53 12.60 1.17 6.00
C ARG A 53 13.38 2.37 5.49
N LEU A 54 14.46 2.67 6.19
CA LEU A 54 15.45 3.68 5.83
C LEU A 54 16.84 3.17 6.23
N GLU A 55 17.68 2.81 5.26
CA GLU A 55 19.01 2.23 5.45
C GLU A 55 20.00 2.81 4.44
N GLY A 56 20.86 3.71 4.91
CA GLY A 56 21.88 4.36 4.08
C GLY A 56 21.24 5.09 2.88
N PRO A 57 21.62 4.77 1.62
CA PRO A 57 21.04 5.39 0.43
C PRO A 57 19.70 4.78 0.01
N ARG A 58 19.19 3.75 0.70
CA ARG A 58 17.99 3.00 0.33
C ARG A 58 16.85 3.23 1.33
N GLY A 59 15.66 3.47 0.82
CA GLY A 59 14.40 3.45 1.58
C GLY A 59 13.38 2.50 0.97
N GLU A 60 12.32 2.20 1.71
CA GLU A 60 11.21 1.37 1.25
C GLU A 60 9.87 1.97 1.69
N LEU A 61 9.02 2.33 0.74
CA LEU A 61 7.62 2.67 0.98
C LEU A 61 6.79 1.39 0.96
N THR A 62 6.01 1.16 2.01
CA THR A 62 4.98 0.12 2.02
C THR A 62 3.64 0.75 1.68
N ILE A 63 2.98 0.18 0.68
CA ILE A 63 1.65 0.55 0.21
C ILE A 63 0.75 -0.65 0.44
N GLY A 64 -0.39 -0.46 1.09
CA GLY A 64 -1.37 -1.52 1.23
C GLY A 64 -2.80 -1.02 1.17
N CYS A 65 -3.69 -1.92 0.77
CA CYS A 65 -5.11 -1.65 0.71
C CYS A 65 -5.93 -2.94 0.75
N ASN A 66 -7.19 -2.81 1.16
CA ASN A 66 -8.16 -3.88 1.00
C ASN A 66 -8.86 -3.72 -0.35
N ILE A 67 -9.02 -4.81 -1.08
CA ILE A 67 -9.81 -4.88 -2.29
C ILE A 67 -11.16 -5.48 -1.92
N LYS A 68 -12.23 -4.72 -2.15
CA LYS A 68 -13.60 -5.18 -1.97
C LYS A 68 -13.86 -6.31 -2.96
N SER A 69 -14.33 -7.45 -2.45
CA SER A 69 -14.82 -8.51 -3.31
C SER A 69 -16.08 -8.05 -4.01
N THR A 70 -16.05 -7.93 -5.33
CA THR A 70 -17.27 -7.84 -6.13
C THR A 70 -17.87 -9.24 -6.18
N VAL A 71 -18.62 -9.60 -5.14
CA VAL A 71 -19.61 -10.66 -5.25
C VAL A 71 -20.76 -10.05 -6.04
N CYS A 72 -20.90 -10.48 -7.30
CA CYS A 72 -22.11 -10.24 -8.09
C CYS A 72 -23.28 -11.02 -7.50
#